data_AF-A0A7C4DKS6-F1
#
_entry.id   AF-A0A7C4DKS6-F1
#
_cell.length_a   1.000
_cell.length_b   1.000
_cell.length_c   1.000
_cell.angle_alpha   90.00
_cell.angle_beta   90.00
_cell.angle_gamma   90.00
#
_symmetry.space_group_name_H-M   'P 1'
#
loop_
_entity.id
_entity.type
_entity.pdbx_description
1 polymer ?
#
loop_
_entity_poly.entity_id
_entity_poly.type
_entity_poly.pdbx_seq_one_letter_code
_entity_poly.pdbx_strand_id
1 'polypeptide(L)'
;MADGAGIGQGDPGQEPHQGEGDAEVEEAGEVIPVPAIAPVPLTRGWFRGLANIRGNLFSVIDLAAYQGGEPTAVTPDARLLLVAERYNMAAALRELE
;
A
#
# COMPACT_ATOMS: atom_id res chain seq x y z
N MET A 1 -67.29 9.94 30.30
CA MET A 1 -66.74 10.87 29.30
C MET A 1 -65.26 10.63 29.27
N ALA A 2 -64.79 10.06 28.17
CA ALA A 2 -63.40 9.66 27.98
C ALA A 2 -62.57 10.88 27.56
N ASP A 3 -61.34 10.97 28.07
CA ASP A 3 -60.24 11.60 27.34
C ASP A 3 -58.91 11.17 27.98
N GLY A 4 -57.90 10.85 27.16
CA GLY A 4 -56.54 10.67 27.67
C GLY A 4 -55.69 9.59 27.01
N ALA A 5 -54.91 10.03 26.03
CA ALA A 5 -53.54 9.58 25.72
C ALA A 5 -53.35 8.18 25.11
N GLY A 6 -53.19 8.18 23.78
CA GLY A 6 -52.48 7.13 23.07
C GLY A 6 -51.01 7.10 23.51
N ILE A 7 -50.57 5.96 23.99
CA ILE A 7 -49.16 5.65 24.21
C ILE A 7 -48.57 5.19 22.87
N GLY A 8 -47.85 6.09 22.21
CA GLY A 8 -46.93 5.72 21.13
C GLY A 8 -45.82 4.86 21.71
N GLN A 9 -45.79 3.58 21.36
CA GLN A 9 -44.61 2.74 21.54
C GLN A 9 -43.55 3.21 20.54
N GLY A 10 -42.71 4.14 20.98
CA GLY A 10 -41.42 4.39 20.37
C GLY A 10 -40.48 3.25 20.72
N ASP A 11 -39.95 2.61 19.68
CA ASP A 11 -38.97 1.53 19.75
C ASP A 11 -37.75 1.94 20.61
N PRO A 12 -37.40 1.22 21.68
CA PRO A 12 -36.28 1.60 22.52
C PRO A 12 -34.96 1.29 21.82
N GLY A 13 -34.29 2.34 21.35
CA GLY A 13 -32.83 2.36 21.28
C GLY A 13 -32.19 1.57 20.15
N GLN A 14 -32.69 1.69 18.91
CA GLN A 14 -31.80 1.50 17.77
C GLN A 14 -30.76 2.63 17.77
N GLU A 15 -29.65 2.38 18.46
CA GLU A 15 -28.45 3.19 18.37
C GLU A 15 -28.02 3.30 16.90
N PRO A 16 -27.61 4.49 16.44
CA PRO A 16 -27.23 4.70 15.06
C PRO A 16 -26.08 3.77 14.70
N HIS A 17 -26.21 3.10 13.56
CA HIS A 17 -25.23 2.24 12.92
C HIS A 17 -23.84 2.91 12.89
N GLN A 18 -23.03 2.66 13.92
CA GLN A 18 -21.63 3.06 13.96
C GLN A 18 -20.79 1.79 13.83
N GLY A 19 -20.34 1.57 12.60
CA GLY A 19 -19.42 0.52 12.22
C GLY A 19 -19.06 0.63 10.74
N GLU A 20 -19.01 1.85 10.22
CA GLU A 20 -18.42 2.16 8.92
C GLU A 20 -17.21 3.06 9.23
N GLY A 21 -16.01 2.51 9.10
CA GLY A 21 -14.76 3.09 9.63
C GLY A 21 -14.20 2.15 10.68
N ASP A 22 -13.13 1.38 10.45
CA ASP A 22 -12.00 1.63 9.59
C ASP A 22 -11.65 0.32 8.91
N ALA A 23 -11.77 0.24 7.58
CA ALA A 23 -10.97 -0.74 6.87
C ALA A 23 -9.52 -0.34 7.16
N GLU A 24 -8.83 -1.12 8.00
CA GLU A 24 -7.42 -0.94 8.33
C GLU A 24 -6.66 -0.68 7.02
N VAL A 25 -6.26 0.58 6.82
CA VAL A 25 -5.30 0.95 5.79
C VAL A 25 -3.90 0.55 6.31
N GLU A 26 -3.76 -0.70 6.76
CA GLU A 26 -2.46 -1.29 7.13
C GLU A 26 -1.72 -1.83 5.90
N GLU A 27 -2.24 -1.59 4.70
CA GLU A 27 -1.64 -2.01 3.44
C GLU A 27 -1.29 -0.84 2.52
N ALA A 28 -1.17 0.38 3.06
CA ALA A 28 -0.56 1.48 2.32
C ALA A 28 0.98 1.35 2.38
N GLY A 29 1.59 0.90 1.28
CA GLY A 29 3.05 0.76 1.18
C GLY A 29 3.80 2.09 1.35
N GLU A 30 4.97 2.06 2.01
CA GLU A 30 5.82 3.25 2.19
C GLU A 30 6.51 3.65 0.88
N VAL A 31 6.54 4.95 0.55
CA VAL A 31 7.28 5.49 -0.60
C VAL A 31 8.59 6.11 -0.12
N ILE A 32 9.73 5.61 -0.61
CA ILE A 32 11.06 6.06 -0.21
C ILE A 32 11.93 6.45 -1.44
N PRO A 33 12.97 7.28 -1.25
CA PRO A 33 14.03 7.42 -2.26
C PRO A 33 14.70 6.08 -2.54
N VAL A 34 15.17 5.89 -3.78
CA VAL A 34 15.85 4.65 -4.18
C VAL A 34 17.23 4.55 -3.50
N PRO A 35 17.46 3.58 -2.58
CA PRO A 35 18.77 3.36 -1.98
C PRO A 35 19.71 2.64 -2.95
N ALA A 36 20.93 2.33 -2.51
CA ALA A 36 21.84 1.46 -3.27
C ALA A 36 21.22 0.08 -3.47
N ILE A 37 21.17 -0.38 -4.73
CA ILE A 37 20.68 -1.70 -5.12
C ILE A 37 21.88 -2.59 -5.44
N ALA A 38 22.03 -3.68 -4.70
CA ALA A 38 23.01 -4.72 -4.98
C ALA A 38 22.48 -5.64 -6.09
N PRO A 39 23.16 -5.76 -7.24
CA PRO A 39 22.70 -6.62 -8.33
C PRO A 39 22.78 -8.08 -7.94
N VAL A 40 21.82 -8.88 -8.40
CA VAL A 40 21.81 -10.34 -8.20
C VAL A 40 22.07 -11.01 -9.56
N PRO A 41 23.07 -11.90 -9.67
CA PRO A 41 23.37 -12.57 -10.93
C PRO A 41 22.27 -13.58 -11.31
N LEU A 42 22.19 -13.90 -12.61
CA LEU A 42 21.25 -14.89 -13.16
C LEU A 42 19.76 -14.55 -12.98
N THR A 43 19.43 -13.29 -12.71
CA THR A 43 18.04 -12.81 -12.64
C THR A 43 17.60 -12.19 -13.97
N ARG A 44 16.28 -11.98 -14.11
CA ARG A 44 15.71 -11.26 -15.26
C ARG A 44 15.95 -9.76 -15.12
N GLY A 45 15.97 -9.03 -16.24
CA GLY A 45 16.27 -7.59 -16.26
C GLY A 45 15.28 -6.72 -15.46
N TRP A 46 14.06 -7.19 -15.22
CA TRP A 46 13.09 -6.52 -14.34
C TRP A 46 13.40 -6.71 -12.84
N PHE A 47 14.22 -7.69 -12.47
CA PHE A 47 14.68 -7.87 -11.10
C PHE A 47 15.96 -7.07 -10.92
N ARG A 48 15.83 -5.88 -10.31
CA ARG A 48 16.93 -4.91 -10.21
C ARG A 48 17.97 -5.33 -9.17
N GLY A 49 17.58 -6.11 -8.17
CA GLY A 49 18.48 -6.64 -7.15
C GLY A 49 17.89 -6.58 -5.75
N LEU A 50 18.77 -6.41 -4.77
CA LEU A 50 18.42 -6.33 -3.35
C LEU A 50 18.81 -4.96 -2.78
N ALA A 51 17.98 -4.42 -1.88
CA ALA A 51 18.26 -3.17 -1.19
C ALA A 51 18.09 -3.34 0.32
N ASN A 52 19.02 -2.76 1.10
CA ASN A 52 18.89 -2.70 2.55
C ASN A 52 18.13 -1.43 2.95
N ILE A 53 16.96 -1.59 3.55
CA ILE A 53 16.11 -0.52 4.04
C ILE A 53 15.88 -0.74 5.53
N ARG A 54 16.41 0.16 6.36
CA ARG A 54 16.29 0.11 7.83
C ARG A 54 16.73 -1.23 8.45
N GLY A 55 17.72 -1.90 7.85
CA GLY A 55 18.24 -3.19 8.33
C GLY A 55 17.50 -4.41 7.78
N ASN A 56 16.44 -4.20 6.99
CA ASN A 56 15.70 -5.27 6.32
C ASN A 56 16.08 -5.31 4.84
N LEU A 57 16.21 -6.52 4.31
CA LEU A 57 16.62 -6.73 2.92
C LEU A 57 15.39 -6.90 2.04
N PHE A 58 15.19 -5.99 1.09
CA PHE A 58 14.08 -6.02 0.15
C PHE A 58 14.52 -6.40 -1.25
N SER A 59 13.70 -7.19 -1.92
CA SER A 59 13.82 -7.40 -3.38
C SER A 59 13.30 -6.18 -4.12
N VAL A 60 14.05 -5.68 -5.09
CA VAL A 60 13.65 -4.52 -5.91
C VAL A 60 13.25 -4.97 -7.31
N ILE A 61 11.98 -4.74 -7.65
CA ILE A 61 11.41 -5.06 -8.96
C ILE A 61 11.08 -3.77 -9.70
N ASP A 62 11.52 -3.69 -10.96
CA ASP A 62 11.06 -2.68 -11.91
C ASP A 62 9.73 -3.12 -12.49
N LEU A 63 8.65 -2.51 -12.01
CA LEU A 63 7.30 -2.94 -12.33
C LEU A 63 6.95 -2.69 -13.81
N ALA A 64 7.49 -1.63 -14.42
CA ALA A 64 7.30 -1.34 -15.84
C ALA A 64 7.95 -2.44 -16.71
N ALA A 65 9.22 -2.76 -16.43
CA ALA A 65 9.93 -3.84 -17.11
C ALA A 65 9.29 -5.22 -16.86
N TYR A 66 8.76 -5.46 -15.66
CA TYR A 66 8.07 -6.72 -15.32
C TYR A 66 6.80 -6.91 -16.16
N GLN A 67 6.06 -5.84 -16.44
CA GLN A 67 4.88 -5.84 -17.30
C GLN A 67 5.20 -5.84 -18.79
N GLY A 68 6.48 -5.86 -19.18
CA GLY A 68 6.93 -5.84 -20.57
C GLY A 68 7.05 -4.44 -21.18
N GLY A 69 6.96 -3.39 -20.35
CA GLY A 69 7.25 -2.01 -20.74
C GLY A 69 8.74 -1.70 -20.72
N GLU A 70 9.07 -0.44 -21.01
CA GLU A 70 10.45 0.05 -20.94
C GLU A 70 10.96 0.08 -19.49
N PRO A 71 12.23 -0.28 -19.24
CA PRO A 71 12.82 -0.18 -17.91
C PRO A 71 12.76 1.23 -17.32
N THR A 72 12.43 1.30 -16.04
CA THR A 72 12.41 2.55 -15.29
C THR A 72 13.84 3.09 -15.15
N ALA A 73 14.05 4.33 -15.61
CA ALA A 73 15.30 5.04 -15.38
C ALA A 73 15.45 5.36 -13.88
N VAL A 74 16.61 5.04 -13.30
CA VAL A 74 16.91 5.39 -11.91
C VAL A 74 17.45 6.82 -11.90
N THR A 75 16.54 7.77 -11.72
CA THR A 75 16.83 9.20 -11.56
C THR A 75 16.76 9.60 -10.08
N PRO A 76 17.23 10.79 -9.68
CA PRO A 76 17.05 11.30 -8.31
C PRO A 76 15.57 11.36 -7.86
N ASP A 77 14.64 11.47 -8.82
CA ASP A 77 13.19 11.53 -8.56
C ASP A 77 12.52 10.16 -8.50
N ALA A 78 13.24 9.09 -8.85
CA ALA A 78 12.71 7.74 -8.73
C ALA A 78 12.42 7.40 -7.25
N ARG A 79 11.37 6.61 -7.04
CA ARG A 79 10.95 6.17 -5.71
C ARG A 79 10.73 4.66 -5.69
N LEU A 80 10.96 4.06 -4.53
CA LEU A 80 10.52 2.70 -4.24
C LEU A 80 9.24 2.74 -3.41
N LEU A 81 8.25 1.99 -3.84
CA LEU A 81 7.09 1.61 -3.06
C LEU A 81 7.40 0.28 -2.35
N LEU A 82 7.40 0.29 -1.03
CA LEU A 82 7.53 -0.91 -0.22
C LEU A 82 6.18 -1.62 -0.17
N VAL A 83 6.08 -2.79 -0.78
CA VAL A 83 4.83 -3.54 -0.86
C VAL A 83 4.89 -4.67 0.15
N ALA A 84 4.03 -4.59 1.16
CA ALA A 84 3.91 -5.57 2.23
C ALA A 84 5.26 -5.84 2.94
N GLU A 85 5.56 -5.05 3.98
CA GLU A 85 6.78 -5.24 4.80
C GLU A 85 6.97 -6.70 5.26
N ARG A 86 5.87 -7.42 5.50
CA ARG A 86 5.88 -8.84 5.87
C ARG A 86 6.53 -9.78 4.85
N TYR A 87 6.59 -9.40 3.57
CA TYR A 87 7.14 -10.20 2.48
C TYR A 87 8.46 -9.69 1.93
N ASN A 88 9.00 -8.59 2.48
CA ASN A 88 10.27 -8.00 2.05
C ASN A 88 10.33 -7.72 0.53
N MET A 89 9.22 -7.24 -0.04
CA MET A 89 9.12 -6.86 -1.45
C MET A 89 9.09 -5.34 -1.62
N ALA A 90 9.86 -4.83 -2.57
CA ALA A 90 9.85 -3.43 -2.98
C ALA A 90 9.68 -3.34 -4.50
N ALA A 91 8.82 -2.42 -4.95
CA ALA A 91 8.61 -2.10 -6.36
C ALA A 91 9.11 -0.68 -6.63
N ALA A 92 9.78 -0.45 -7.75
CA ALA A 92 10.12 0.89 -8.18
C ALA A 92 8.96 1.52 -8.94
N LEU A 93 8.61 2.76 -8.60
CA LEU A 93 7.65 3.58 -9.33
C LEU A 93 8.34 4.85 -9.81
N ARG A 94 7.97 5.28 -11.02
CA ARG A 94 8.30 6.58 -11.57
C ARG A 94 7.08 7.48 -11.43
N GLU A 95 7.28 8.67 -10.87
CA GLU A 95 6.31 9.75 -11.00
C GLU A 95 6.42 10.32 -12.43
N LEU A 96 5.29 10.35 -13.14
CA LEU A 96 5.17 11.00 -14.44
C LEU A 96 4.71 12.44 -14.18
N GLU A 97 5.41 13.40 -14.78
CA GLU A 97 4.82 14.73 -15.05
C GLU A 97 3.70 14.63 -16.08
#